data_AF-A0A6N3E4H0-F1
#
_entry.id   AF-A0A6N3E4H0-F1
#
_cell.length_a   1.000
_cell.length_b   1.000
_cell.length_c   1.000
_cell.angle_alpha   90.00
_cell.angle_beta   90.00
_cell.angle_gamma   90.00
#
_symmetry.space_group_name_H-M   'P 1'
#
loop_
_entity.id
_entity.type
_entity.pdbx_description
1 polymer ?
#
loop_
_entity_poly.entity_id
_entity_poly.type
_entity_poly.pdbx_seq_one_letter_code
_entity_poly.pdbx_strand_id
1 'polypeptide(L)' 'MADFFLSNLKSTLDNCITELDEIHSMFCRNPESDFTRNRKLSFREYIQFMLQMPPPSKEK' A
#
# COMPACT_ATOMS: atom_id res chain seq x y z
N MET A 1 3.35 22.84 14.86
CA MET A 1 1.96 22.31 14.97
C MET A 1 1.61 21.46 13.75
N ALA A 2 1.90 21.94 12.53
CA ALA A 2 1.76 21.15 11.30
C ALA A 2 2.59 19.85 11.32
N ASP A 3 3.83 19.86 11.82
CA ASP A 3 4.68 18.66 11.85
C ASP A 3 4.11 17.53 12.70
N PHE A 4 3.48 17.86 13.82
CA PHE A 4 2.81 16.88 14.67
C PHE A 4 1.59 16.26 13.97
N PHE A 5 0.80 17.09 13.29
CA PHE A 5 -0.33 16.63 12.50
C PHE A 5 0.11 15.73 11.33
N LEU A 6 1.13 16.14 10.58
CA LEU A 6 1.67 15.38 9.45
C LEU A 6 2.28 14.06 9.90
N SER A 7 2.99 14.05 11.03
CA SER A 7 3.54 12.83 11.63
C SER A 7 2.44 11.85 12.04
N ASN A 8 1.40 12.34 12.72
CA ASN A 8 0.25 11.51 13.10
C ASN A 8 -0.48 10.97 11.88
N LEU A 9 -0.72 11.81 10.87
CA LEU A 9 -1.36 11.39 9.63
C LEU A 9 -0.56 10.29 8.92
N LYS A 10 0.77 10.46 8.84
CA LYS A 10 1.66 9.45 8.28
C LYS A 10 1.61 8.14 9.08
N SER A 11 1.66 8.22 10.40
CA SER A 11 1.57 7.06 11.29
C SER A 11 0.25 6.31 11.12
N THR A 12 -0.88 7.04 11.07
CA THR A 12 -2.19 6.44 10.81
C THR A 12 -2.23 5.73 9.45
N LEU A 13 -1.69 6.34 8.40
CA LEU A 13 -1.62 5.70 7.08
C LEU A 13 -0.74 4.44 7.11
N ASP A 14 0.43 4.50 7.74
CA ASP A 14 1.34 3.36 7.87
C ASP A 14 0.71 2.21 8.68
N ASN A 15 -0.13 2.51 9.67
CA ASN A 15 -0.90 1.52 10.41
C ASN A 15 -1.97 0.86 9.52
N CYS A 16 -2.76 1.65 8.79
CA CYS A 16 -3.76 1.09 7.87
C CYS A 16 -3.14 0.18 6.80
N ILE A 17 -1.97 0.54 6.27
CA ILE A 17 -1.24 -0.31 5.31
C ILE A 17 -0.79 -1.61 5.98
N THR A 18 -0.37 -1.56 7.25
CA THR A 18 0.03 -2.76 8.00
C THR A 18 -1.15 -3.70 8.20
N GLU A 19 -2.31 -3.17 8.63
CA GLU A 19 -3.54 -3.95 8.79
C GLU A 19 -3.98 -4.59 7.46
N LEU A 20 -3.88 -3.86 6.33
CA LEU A 20 -4.18 -4.40 5.00
C LEU A 20 -3.20 -5.51 4.58
N ASP A 21 -1.92 -5.40 4.93
CA ASP A 21 -0.89 -6.40 4.64
C ASP A 21 -1.16 -7.71 5.39
N GLU A 22 -1.68 -7.65 6.62
CA GLU A 22 -2.08 -8.85 7.38
C GLU A 22 -3.21 -9.64 6.70
N ILE A 23 -4.12 -8.94 6.01
CA ILE A 23 -5.25 -9.54 5.27
C ILE A 23 -5.07 -9.51 3.75
N HIS A 24 -3.83 -9.39 3.26
CA HIS A 24 -3.52 -9.28 1.82
C HIS A 24 -4.17 -10.38 0.97
N SER A 25 -4.33 -11.58 1.54
CA SER A 25 -4.94 -12.74 0.88
C SER A 25 -6.38 -12.51 0.40
N MET A 26 -7.11 -11.58 1.01
CA MET A 26 -8.46 -11.19 0.56
C MET A 26 -8.45 -10.34 -0.71
N PHE A 27 -7.32 -9.71 -1.04
CA PHE A 27 -7.17 -8.80 -2.18
C PHE A 27 -6.34 -9.39 -3.32
N CYS A 28 -5.60 -10.47 -3.05
CA CYS A 28 -4.77 -11.17 -4.03
C CYS A 28 -5.57 -12.27 -4.73
N ARG A 29 -5.27 -12.55 -6.00
CA ARG A 29 -5.87 -13.70 -6.68
C ARG A 29 -5.20 -14.99 -6.26
N ASN A 30 -3.88 -14.96 -6.11
CA ASN A 30 -3.05 -16.10 -5.69
C ASN A 30 -2.06 -15.63 -4.62
N PRO A 31 -2.48 -15.45 -3.36
CA PRO A 31 -1.66 -14.86 -2.30
C PRO A 31 -0.28 -15.51 -2.13
N GLU A 32 -0.20 -16.83 -2.29
CA GLU A 32 1.06 -17.57 -2.19
C GLU A 32 2.05 -17.26 -3.32
N SER A 33 1.62 -16.66 -4.43
CA SER A 33 2.48 -16.44 -5.60
C SER A 33 2.55 -14.99 -6.07
N ASP A 34 1.51 -14.19 -5.82
CA ASP A 34 1.42 -12.79 -6.24
C ASP A 34 2.54 -11.95 -5.59
N PHE A 35 2.89 -12.30 -4.35
CA PHE A 35 3.93 -11.64 -3.54
C PHE A 35 5.04 -12.59 -3.05
N THR A 36 4.97 -13.90 -3.34
CA THR A 36 6.05 -14.84 -3.01
C THR A 36 6.54 -15.60 -4.25
N ARG A 37 7.61 -15.09 -4.86
CA ARG A 37 8.50 -15.75 -5.85
C ARG A 37 9.46 -14.71 -6.43
N ASN A 38 10.54 -14.39 -5.73
CA ASN A 38 11.63 -13.55 -6.27
C ASN A 38 11.18 -12.18 -6.85
N ARG A 39 9.95 -11.73 -6.54
CA ARG A 39 9.43 -10.43 -6.92
C ARG A 39 10.00 -9.43 -5.93
N LYS A 40 10.60 -8.36 -6.45
CA LYS A 40 11.27 -7.31 -5.66
C LYS A 40 10.30 -6.42 -4.85
N LEU A 41 9.03 -6.82 -4.71
CA LEU A 41 7.96 -5.95 -4.21
C LEU A 41 6.97 -6.76 -3.37
N SER A 42 6.88 -6.43 -2.09
CA SER A 42 5.88 -6.92 -1.14
C SER A 42 4.51 -6.27 -1.36
N PHE A 43 3.45 -6.83 -0.75
CA PHE A 43 2.10 -6.25 -0.83
C PHE A 43 2.07 -4.84 -0.23
N ARG A 44 2.69 -4.66 0.95
CA ARG A 44 2.95 -3.33 1.53
C ARG A 44 3.58 -2.34 0.55
N GLU A 45 4.70 -2.70 -0.08
CA GLU A 45 5.40 -1.82 -1.02
C GLU A 45 4.55 -1.52 -2.27
N TYR A 46 3.77 -2.49 -2.73
CA TYR A 46 2.83 -2.32 -3.83
C TYR A 46 1.74 -1.28 -3.49
N ILE A 47 1.10 -1.39 -2.32
CA ILE A 47 0.10 -0.41 -1.87
C ILE A 47 0.71 0.98 -1.73
N GLN A 48 1.90 1.08 -1.13
CA GLN A 48 2.62 2.34 -1.02
C GLN A 48 2.94 2.95 -2.39
N PHE A 49 3.31 2.13 -3.38
CA PHE A 49 3.53 2.58 -4.75
C PHE A 49 2.23 3.07 -5.40
N MET A 50 1.12 2.35 -5.26
CA MET A 50 -0.18 2.76 -5.80
C MET A 50 -0.66 4.10 -5.24
N LEU A 51 -0.48 4.35 -3.94
CA LEU A 51 -0.87 5.61 -3.30
C LEU A 51 -0.05 6.81 -3.77
N GLN A 52 1.17 6.57 -4.26
CA GLN A 52 2.05 7.61 -4.80
C GLN A 52 1.80 7.84 -6.31
N MET A 53 1.10 6.93 -6.99
CA MET A 53 0.82 7.11 -8.40
C MET A 53 -0.23 8.20 -8.62
N PRO A 54 -0.04 9.07 -9.62
CA PRO A 54 -1.05 10.02 -10.02
C PRO A 54 -2.30 9.27 -10.51
N PRO A 55 -3.51 9.81 -10.29
CA PRO A 55 -4.72 9.19 -10.78
C PRO A 55 -4.64 9.04 -12.31
N PRO A 56 -5.22 7.96 -12.88
CA PRO A 56 -5.22 7.78 -14.32
C PRO A 56 -5.84 9.01 -14.98
N SER A 57 -5.10 9.62 -15.91
CA SER A 57 -5.61 10.73 -16.70
C SER A 57 -6.84 10.24 -17.44
N LYS A 58 -7.99 10.86 -17.19
CA LYS A 58 -9.17 10.65 -18.04
C LYS A 58 -8.81 11.19 -19.41
N GLU A 59 -8.46 10.31 -20.35
CA GLU A 59 -8.47 10.67 -21.77
C GLU A 59 -9.88 11.16 -22.10
N LYS A 60 -9.95 12.35 -22.69
CA LYS A 60 -11.18 13.01 -23.12
C LYS A 60 -11.66 12.43 -24.43
#